data_AF-A0A0F9GR26-F1
#
_entry.id   AF-A0A0F9GR26-F1
#
_cell.length_a   1.000
_cell.length_b   1.000
_cell.length_c   1.000
_cell.angle_alpha   90.00
_cell.angle_beta   90.00
_cell.angle_gamma   90.00
#
_symmetry.space_group_name_H-M   'P 1'
#
loop_
_entity.id
_entity.type
_entity.pdbx_description
1 polymer ?
#
loop_
_entity_poly.entity_id
_entity_poly.type
_entity_poly.pdbx_seq_one_letter_code
_entity_poly.pdbx_strand_id
1 'polypeptide(L)' 'MTGIPVAPKSLESALSYVAAGGQLAIATAYRVTIIEQKHIDRWAKYGKPLLREEGDGYRMQTGNSSIYLFPGQLAMIK' A
#
# COMPACT_ATOMS: atom_id res chain seq x y z
N MET A 1 3.13 10.00 13.04
CA MET A 1 2.65 10.12 11.64
C MET A 1 1.14 10.01 11.67
N THR A 2 0.41 11.09 11.42
CA THR A 2 -1.05 11.10 11.31
C THR A 2 -1.41 10.78 9.86
N GLY A 3 -1.49 9.49 9.53
CA GLY A 3 -1.95 9.03 8.22
C GLY A 3 -3.46 8.79 8.20
N ILE A 4 -4.09 9.01 7.06
CA ILE A 4 -5.51 8.65 6.88
C ILE A 4 -5.57 7.16 6.53
N PRO A 5 -6.15 6.29 7.37
CA PRO A 5 -6.24 4.87 7.07
C PRO A 5 -7.04 4.67 5.77
N VAL A 6 -6.52 3.81 4.90
CA VAL A 6 -7.18 3.43 3.66
C VAL A 6 -8.34 2.49 4.02
N ALA A 7 -9.56 2.89 3.66
CA ALA A 7 -10.74 2.05 3.85
C ALA A 7 -10.60 0.73 3.08
N PRO A 8 -11.18 -0.39 3.52
CA PRO A 8 -11.21 -1.65 2.75
C PRO A 8 -11.76 -1.45 1.34
N LYS A 9 -11.31 -2.28 0.38
CA LYS A 9 -11.81 -2.30 -1.00
C LYS A 9 -11.77 -0.95 -1.72
N SER A 10 -10.81 -0.11 -1.33
CA SER A 10 -10.59 1.23 -1.87
C SER A 10 -9.18 1.34 -2.45
N LEU A 11 -8.66 0.24 -3.02
CA LEU A 11 -7.30 0.18 -3.57
C LEU A 11 -7.10 1.22 -4.66
N GLU A 12 -8.11 1.41 -5.51
CA GLU A 12 -8.06 2.40 -6.59
C GLU A 12 -7.81 3.81 -6.04
N SER A 13 -8.53 4.22 -4.99
CA SER A 13 -8.33 5.53 -4.34
C SER A 13 -6.91 5.66 -3.77
N ALA A 14 -6.38 4.60 -3.16
CA ALA A 14 -5.01 4.60 -2.64
C ALA A 14 -3.97 4.73 -3.76
N LEU A 15 -4.16 4.04 -4.89
CA LEU A 15 -3.28 4.14 -6.05
C LEU A 15 -3.37 5.53 -6.72
N SER A 16 -4.58 6.10 -6.85
CA SER A 16 -4.77 7.47 -7.36
C SER A 16 -4.10 8.51 -6.47
N TYR A 17 -4.15 8.33 -5.14
CA TYR A 17 -3.45 9.22 -4.20
C TYR A 17 -1.93 9.20 -4.41
N VAL A 18 -1.34 8.03 -4.63
CA VAL A 18 0.10 7.90 -4.93
C VAL A 18 0.43 8.50 -6.29
N ALA A 19 -0.41 8.28 -7.31
CA ALA A 19 -0.24 8.87 -8.62
C ALA A 19 -0.30 10.41 -8.60
N ALA A 20 -1.07 10.99 -7.68
CA ALA A 20 -1.13 12.43 -7.43
C ALA A 20 0.10 13.00 -6.67
N GLY A 21 1.10 12.16 -6.37
CA GLY A 21 2.32 12.54 -5.65
C GLY A 21 2.26 12.30 -4.15
N GLY A 22 1.21 11.66 -3.64
CA GLY A 22 1.13 11.20 -2.25
C GLY A 22 1.97 9.94 -1.99
N GLN A 23 2.03 9.54 -0.72
CA GLN A 23 2.72 8.32 -0.29
C GLN A 23 1.78 7.43 0.52
N LEU A 24 1.98 6.11 0.47
CA LEU A 24 1.30 5.19 1.39
C LEU A 24 2.30 4.73 2.46
N ALA A 25 1.87 4.75 3.71
CA ALA A 25 2.61 4.20 4.83
C ALA A 25 1.94 2.93 5.33
N ILE A 26 2.75 1.93 5.61
CA ILE A 26 2.35 0.74 6.34
C ILE A 26 3.06 0.80 7.68
N ALA A 27 2.31 1.12 8.72
CA ALA A 27 2.83 1.19 10.08
C ALA A 27 2.68 -0.18 10.75
N THR A 28 3.81 -0.78 11.12
CA THR A 28 3.88 -1.94 12.02
C THR A 28 4.40 -1.48 13.39
N ALA A 29 4.33 -2.34 14.40
CA ALA A 29 4.73 -2.00 15.78
C ALA A 29 6.15 -1.41 15.89
N TYR A 30 7.08 -1.78 14.99
CA TYR A 30 8.48 -1.37 15.06
C TYR A 30 9.01 -0.67 13.80
N ARG A 31 8.25 -0.65 12.70
CA ARG A 31 8.72 -0.15 11.40
C ARG A 31 7.59 0.48 10.60
N VAL A 32 7.91 1.55 9.89
CA VAL A 32 7.02 2.15 8.90
C VAL A 32 7.62 1.90 7.52
N THR A 33 6.84 1.27 6.64
CA THR A 33 7.22 1.06 5.24
C THR A 33 6.52 2.09 4.38
N ILE A 34 7.29 2.87 3.59
CA ILE A 34 6.75 3.87 2.68
C ILE A 34 6.69 3.32 1.26
N ILE A 35 5.52 3.39 0.65
CA ILE A 35 5.24 3.06 -0.72
C ILE A 35 5.02 4.36 -1.48
N GLU A 36 5.70 4.47 -2.62
CA GLU A 36 5.70 5.64 -3.50
C GLU A 36 5.45 5.16 -4.92
N GLN A 37 5.19 6.08 -5.84
CA GLN A 37 4.94 5.75 -7.25
C GLN A 37 6.06 4.88 -7.85
N LYS A 38 7.33 5.20 -7.55
CA LYS A 38 8.49 4.41 -8.02
C LYS A 38 8.45 2.94 -7.61
N HIS A 39 7.84 2.64 -6.45
CA HIS A 39 7.68 1.27 -5.98
C HIS A 39 6.57 0.57 -6.78
N ILE A 40 5.44 1.24 -7.00
CA ILE A 40 4.34 0.72 -7.83
C ILE A 40 4.84 0.43 -9.24
N ASP A 41 5.52 1.39 -9.87
CA ASP A 41 6.04 1.27 -11.25
C ASP A 41 7.03 0.11 -11.39
N ARG A 42 7.91 -0.07 -10.37
CA ARG A 42 8.86 -1.19 -10.34
C ARG A 42 8.14 -2.53 -10.41
N TRP A 43 7.08 -2.71 -9.63
CA TRP A 43 6.32 -3.95 -9.59
C TRP A 43 5.47 -4.15 -10.84
N ALA A 44 4.86 -3.07 -11.36
CA ALA A 44 4.17 -3.07 -12.64
C ALA A 44 5.08 -3.53 -13.79
N LYS A 45 6.35 -3.11 -13.81
CA LYS A 45 7.35 -3.58 -14.78
C LYS A 45 7.59 -5.09 -14.72
N TYR A 46 7.44 -5.72 -13.56
CA TYR A 46 7.54 -7.17 -13.39
C TYR A 46 6.20 -7.91 -13.61
N GLY A 47 5.16 -7.22 -14.08
CA GLY A 47 3.84 -7.80 -14.33
C GLY A 47 3.13 -8.28 -13.06
N LYS A 48 3.53 -7.79 -11.88
CA LYS A 48 2.94 -8.18 -10.58
C LYS A 48 2.47 -6.94 -9.85
N PRO A 49 1.22 -6.90 -9.35
CA PRO A 49 0.77 -5.76 -8.56
C PRO A 49 1.40 -5.79 -7.16
N LEU A 50 1.92 -4.63 -6.73
CA LEU A 50 2.49 -4.42 -5.39
C LEU A 50 1.44 -4.58 -4.29
N LEU A 51 0.25 -4.05 -4.51
CA LEU A 51 -0.89 -4.13 -3.60
C LEU A 51 -2.07 -4.79 -4.31
N ARG A 52 -2.81 -5.62 -3.59
CA ARG A 52 -4.06 -6.25 -4.05
C ARG A 52 -5.08 -6.20 -2.93
N GLU A 53 -6.35 -6.18 -3.29
CA GLU A 53 -7.43 -6.33 -2.33
C GLU A 53 -7.56 -7.80 -1.92
N GLU A 54 -7.68 -8.07 -0.63
CA GLU A 54 -7.88 -9.43 -0.13
C GLU A 54 -8.75 -9.37 1.13
N GLY A 55 -9.95 -9.96 1.06
CA GLY A 55 -10.92 -9.91 2.16
C GLY A 55 -11.29 -8.47 2.53
N ASP A 56 -11.16 -8.15 3.83
CA ASP A 56 -11.37 -6.79 4.37
C ASP A 56 -10.07 -5.97 4.41
N GLY A 57 -8.94 -6.56 4.05
CA GLY A 57 -7.62 -5.93 4.09
C GLY A 57 -6.98 -5.83 2.71
N TYR A 58 -5.65 -5.83 2.74
CA TYR A 58 -4.83 -5.72 1.53
C TYR A 58 -3.70 -6.72 1.55
N ARG A 59 -3.38 -7.31 0.39
CA ARG A 59 -2.15 -8.10 0.22
C ARG A 59 -1.06 -7.24 -0.39
N MET A 60 0.05 -7.10 0.32
CA MET A 60 1.25 -6.44 -0.21
C MET A 60 2.30 -7.46 -0.62
N GLN A 61 2.88 -7.29 -1.81
CA GLN A 61 4.03 -8.05 -2.26
C GLN A 61 5.34 -7.50 -1.69
N THR A 62 6.17 -8.40 -1.15
CA THR A 62 7.46 -8.11 -0.53
C THR A 62 8.50 -9.13 -1.03
N GLY A 63 9.22 -8.79 -2.10
CA GLY A 63 10.21 -9.68 -2.72
C GLY A 63 9.56 -10.92 -3.35
N ASN A 64 9.80 -12.11 -2.78
CA ASN A 64 9.18 -13.36 -3.26
C ASN A 64 7.95 -13.79 -2.43
N SER A 65 7.63 -13.05 -1.38
CA SER A 65 6.54 -13.37 -0.46
C SER A 65 5.51 -12.25 -0.44
N SER A 66 4.29 -12.56 0.00
CA SER A 66 3.23 -11.56 0.18
C SER A 66 2.72 -11.54 1.62
N ILE A 67 2.57 -10.34 2.18
CA ILE A 67 2.04 -10.11 3.53
C ILE A 67 0.59 -9.64 3.46
N TYR A 68 -0.21 -10.06 4.43
CA TYR A 68 -1.56 -9.54 4.63
C TYR A 68 -1.49 -8.31 5.53
N LEU A 69 -2.15 -7.24 5.11
CA LEU A 69 -2.32 -5.99 5.82
C LEU A 69 -3.74 -5.96 6.36
N PHE A 70 -3.86 -5.88 7.68
CA PHE A 70 -5.14 -5.73 8.35
C PHE A 70 -5.77 -4.36 8.04
N PRO A 71 -7.11 -4.25 8.12
CA PRO A 71 -7.80 -2.98 7.99
C PRO A 71 -7.16 -1.90 8.88
N GLY A 72 -6.88 -0.73 8.31
CA GLY A 72 -6.26 0.39 9.04
C GLY A 72 -4.73 0.36 9.16
N GLN A 73 -4.05 -0.72 8.74
CA GLN A 73 -2.58 -0.74 8.71
C GLN A 73 -1.98 0.02 7.53
N LEU A 74 -2.71 0.07 6.40
CA LEU A 74 -2.36 0.87 5.24
C LEU A 74 -2.95 2.27 5.43
N ALA A 75 -2.10 3.30 5.35
CA ALA A 75 -2.51 4.69 5.51
C ALA A 75 -1.94 5.58 4.41
N MET A 76 -2.72 6.56 3.95
CA MET A 76 -2.26 7.64 3.09
C MET A 76 -1.52 8.67 3.95
N ILE A 77 -0.28 9.00 3.56
CA ILE A 77 0.54 10.03 4.19
C ILE A 77 1.06 11.01 3.13
N LYS A 78 1.31 12.25 3.57
CA LYS A 78 1.83 13.34 2.74
C LYS A 78 3.32 13.55 2.99
#